data_AF-A0A126P612-F1
#
_entry.id   AF-A0A126P612-F1
#
_cell.length_a   1.000
_cell.length_b   1.000
_cell.length_c   1.000
_cell.angle_alpha   90.00
_cell.angle_beta   90.00
_cell.angle_gamma   90.00
#
_symmetry.space_group_name_H-M   'P 1'
#
loop_
_entity.id
_entity.type
_entity.pdbx_description
1 polymer ?
#
loop_
_entity_poly.entity_id
_entity_poly.type
_entity_poly.pdbx_seq_one_letter_code
_entity_poly.pdbx_strand_id
1 'polypeptide(L)'
;MLHRYVLAFSLFLTFTSAHSQVSTAGAGAMPVPLSRQDTARAVHELFKSRRGGGFSWLAFGGAGMAASIIPAQQTTSAGVWTPGVVIGSALAALGIKKLAQFGWGREHRVLSALAATGYLPADVKRRLRGNFAPLHGTASAPNPFLAAGIVSSASIPAPPLPGPAAPTSTASVTTPTQLLADARQDTLDAVQGFFNAKQLGGQLPLLLALPGLRLMTGASNTNYSPSPYLQSQSSEPGTGQVVAGLALMAGGAAYMFIHNAPYTATKFATLRNDYLAGKPLPADIRTKLKARHLVQGRAYRERLDRKAARRAKRNS
;
A
#
# COMPACT_ATOMS: atom_id res chain seq x y z
N MET A 1 26.01 21.72 28.09
CA MET A 1 25.05 20.64 28.46
C MET A 1 23.83 20.66 27.54
N LEU A 2 23.97 20.32 26.25
CA LEU A 2 22.85 20.42 25.29
C LEU A 2 23.00 19.41 24.13
N HIS A 3 23.05 18.12 24.45
CA HIS A 3 23.23 17.01 23.48
C HIS A 3 22.27 15.84 23.76
N ARG A 4 21.01 16.10 24.09
CA ARG A 4 20.06 15.05 24.50
C ARG A 4 18.64 15.16 23.91
N TYR A 5 18.48 15.41 22.61
CA TYR A 5 17.15 15.26 21.96
C TYR A 5 17.25 14.77 20.50
N VAL A 6 17.85 13.60 20.26
CA VAL A 6 17.84 12.93 18.93
C VAL A 6 17.21 11.53 18.97
N LEU A 7 16.59 11.13 20.08
CA LEU A 7 15.99 9.80 20.23
C LEU A 7 14.47 9.89 20.40
N ALA A 8 13.72 9.70 19.29
CA ALA A 8 12.40 9.03 19.27
C ALA A 8 11.70 9.22 17.90
N PHE A 9 12.28 8.74 16.80
CA PHE A 9 11.50 8.50 15.58
C PHE A 9 11.95 7.23 14.87
N SER A 10 12.12 6.17 15.65
CA SER A 10 12.43 4.83 15.16
C SER A 10 11.38 3.86 15.69
N LEU A 11 10.93 2.98 14.80
CA LEU A 11 10.27 1.71 15.12
C LEU A 11 8.75 1.72 15.39
N PHE A 12 7.96 1.88 14.32
CA PHE A 12 6.78 1.03 14.12
C PHE A 12 6.97 0.21 12.82
N LEU A 13 8.06 -0.57 12.77
CA LEU A 13 8.12 -1.76 11.91
C LEU A 13 7.61 -2.93 12.74
N THR A 14 6.32 -3.24 12.61
CA THR A 14 5.75 -4.46 13.15
C THR A 14 6.38 -5.66 12.44
N PHE A 15 7.28 -6.35 13.14
CA PHE A 15 7.80 -7.65 12.74
C PHE A 15 6.65 -8.65 12.76
N THR A 16 6.19 -9.05 11.57
CA THR A 16 5.26 -10.16 11.41
C THR A 16 6.09 -11.44 11.46
N SER A 17 5.95 -12.22 12.55
CA SER A 17 6.54 -13.55 12.67
C SER A 17 6.06 -14.43 11.53
N ALA A 18 6.98 -14.84 10.65
CA ALA A 18 6.68 -15.68 9.51
C ALA A 18 6.79 -17.16 9.94
N HIS A 19 5.70 -17.90 9.77
CA HIS A 19 5.77 -19.35 9.75
C HIS A 19 6.40 -19.74 8.40
N SER A 20 7.59 -20.33 8.44
CA SER A 20 8.26 -20.86 7.26
C SER A 20 7.53 -22.11 6.79
N GLN A 21 6.70 -21.97 5.76
CA GLN A 21 6.24 -23.14 5.02
C GLN A 21 7.42 -23.67 4.19
N VAL A 22 7.91 -24.85 4.57
CA VAL A 22 8.86 -25.63 3.79
C VAL A 22 8.16 -26.01 2.49
N SER A 23 8.45 -25.27 1.42
CA SER A 23 8.09 -25.70 0.07
C SER A 23 9.06 -26.81 -0.32
N THR A 24 8.59 -28.04 -0.34
CA THR A 24 9.27 -29.18 -0.95
C THR A 24 9.54 -28.84 -2.41
N ALA A 25 10.79 -28.52 -2.71
CA ALA A 25 11.26 -28.22 -4.05
C ALA A 25 11.15 -29.50 -4.90
N GLY A 26 10.10 -29.58 -5.72
CA GLY A 26 10.00 -30.58 -6.77
C GLY A 26 11.12 -30.37 -7.78
N ALA A 27 12.03 -31.34 -7.86
CA ALA A 27 13.13 -31.36 -8.81
C ALA A 27 12.59 -31.44 -10.25
N GLY A 28 13.06 -30.55 -11.13
CA GLY A 28 13.03 -30.76 -12.59
C GLY A 28 11.92 -30.12 -13.42
N ALA A 29 11.08 -29.23 -12.88
CA ALA A 29 10.12 -28.50 -13.72
C ALA A 29 10.85 -27.47 -14.59
N MET A 30 10.83 -27.66 -15.92
CA MET A 30 11.33 -26.66 -16.88
C MET A 30 10.66 -25.30 -16.61
N PRO A 31 11.39 -24.17 -16.72
CA PRO A 31 10.85 -22.85 -16.42
C PRO A 31 9.69 -22.54 -17.36
N VAL A 32 8.47 -22.57 -16.82
CA VAL A 32 7.26 -22.20 -17.57
C VAL A 32 7.41 -20.74 -18.02
N PRO A 33 7.32 -20.44 -19.32
CA PRO A 33 7.46 -19.08 -19.81
C PRO A 33 6.37 -18.19 -19.20
N LEU A 34 6.77 -17.07 -18.60
CA LEU A 34 5.85 -16.09 -18.04
C LEU A 34 4.95 -15.52 -19.14
N SER A 35 3.64 -15.49 -18.89
CA SER A 35 2.70 -14.96 -19.88
C SER A 35 2.81 -13.43 -19.97
N ARG A 36 2.35 -12.87 -21.11
CA ARG A 36 2.24 -11.41 -21.26
C ARG A 36 1.31 -10.80 -20.20
N GLN A 37 0.27 -11.53 -19.81
CA GLN A 37 -0.68 -11.12 -18.77
C GLN A 37 -0.02 -11.03 -17.39
N ASP A 38 0.83 -11.99 -17.03
CA ASP A 38 1.60 -11.98 -15.77
C ASP A 38 2.51 -10.76 -15.69
N THR A 39 3.12 -10.44 -16.83
CA THR A 39 4.01 -9.29 -16.94
C THR A 39 3.25 -7.97 -16.86
N ALA A 40 2.11 -7.86 -17.55
CA ALA A 40 1.23 -6.70 -17.49
C ALA A 40 0.72 -6.44 -16.07
N ARG A 41 0.40 -7.51 -15.34
CA ARG A 41 0.02 -7.43 -13.93
C ARG A 41 1.17 -6.91 -13.06
N ALA A 42 2.37 -7.43 -13.26
CA ALA A 42 3.55 -6.97 -12.53
C ALA A 42 3.82 -5.47 -12.78
N VAL A 43 3.62 -5.00 -14.02
CA VAL A 43 3.66 -3.58 -14.37
C VAL A 43 2.58 -2.80 -13.62
N HIS A 44 1.32 -3.24 -13.67
CA HIS A 44 0.23 -2.57 -12.95
C HIS A 44 0.51 -2.42 -11.46
N GLU A 45 1.01 -3.48 -10.81
CA GLU A 45 1.40 -3.45 -9.40
C GLU A 45 2.55 -2.49 -9.11
N LEU A 46 3.57 -2.46 -9.97
CA LEU A 46 4.69 -1.53 -9.86
C LEU A 46 4.17 -0.08 -9.89
N PHE A 47 3.33 0.26 -10.87
CA PHE A 47 2.77 1.61 -11.00
C PHE A 47 1.84 1.95 -9.83
N LYS A 48 0.95 1.04 -9.42
CA LYS A 48 0.07 1.22 -8.26
C LYS A 48 0.86 1.47 -6.97
N SER A 49 1.89 0.66 -6.70
CA SER A 49 2.74 0.82 -5.52
C SER A 49 3.53 2.13 -5.54
N ARG A 50 4.11 2.50 -6.69
CA ARG A 50 4.88 3.74 -6.82
C ARG A 50 4.03 5.00 -6.73
N ARG A 51 2.78 4.97 -7.22
CA ARG A 51 1.79 6.05 -7.05
C ARG A 51 1.40 6.25 -5.59
N GLY A 52 1.10 5.17 -4.86
CA GLY A 52 0.79 5.26 -3.43
C GLY A 52 1.93 5.92 -2.64
N GLY A 53 3.17 5.57 -2.97
CA GLY A 53 4.35 6.22 -2.40
C GLY A 53 4.65 7.61 -2.97
N GLY A 54 3.88 8.13 -3.93
CA GLY A 54 3.94 9.53 -4.39
C GLY A 54 2.91 10.39 -3.66
N PHE A 55 1.71 9.85 -3.44
CA PHE A 55 0.70 10.46 -2.56
C PHE A 55 1.21 10.66 -1.14
N SER A 56 2.00 9.72 -0.60
CA SER A 56 2.62 9.93 0.71
C SER A 56 3.52 11.18 0.71
N TRP A 57 4.37 11.37 -0.31
CA TRP A 57 5.22 12.57 -0.41
C TRP A 57 4.42 13.84 -0.62
N LEU A 58 3.36 13.80 -1.43
CA LEU A 58 2.46 14.94 -1.58
C LEU A 58 1.75 15.27 -0.26
N ALA A 59 1.28 14.28 0.48
CA ALA A 59 0.66 14.49 1.78
C ALA A 59 1.67 15.10 2.77
N PHE A 60 2.91 14.59 2.80
CA PHE A 60 3.97 15.17 3.63
C PHE A 60 4.37 16.59 3.20
N GLY A 61 4.55 16.84 1.90
CA GLY A 61 4.94 18.16 1.37
C GLY A 61 3.81 19.20 1.46
N GLY A 62 2.58 18.80 1.16
CA GLY A 62 1.37 19.61 1.28
C GLY A 62 1.06 19.97 2.73
N ALA A 63 1.15 19.00 3.66
CA ALA A 63 1.09 19.27 5.10
C ALA A 63 2.24 20.20 5.52
N GLY A 64 3.43 20.01 4.94
CA GLY A 64 4.62 20.88 5.04
C GLY A 64 4.33 22.35 4.71
N MET A 65 3.74 22.62 3.54
CA MET A 65 3.41 23.97 3.09
C MET A 65 2.23 24.58 3.85
N ALA A 66 1.13 23.84 4.02
CA ALA A 66 -0.08 24.34 4.67
C ALA A 66 0.20 24.84 6.09
N ALA A 67 1.00 24.10 6.86
CA ALA A 67 1.36 24.53 8.21
C ALA A 67 2.46 25.60 8.28
N SER A 68 2.92 26.11 7.14
CA SER A 68 3.81 27.29 7.08
C SER A 68 3.08 28.58 6.66
N ILE A 69 1.86 28.49 6.13
CA ILE A 69 1.06 29.65 5.68
C ILE A 69 0.22 30.24 6.83
N ILE A 70 -0.21 29.42 7.80
CA ILE A 70 -1.12 29.84 8.87
C ILE A 70 -0.49 30.86 9.85
N PRO A 71 0.76 30.70 10.32
CA PRO A 71 1.38 31.71 11.21
C PRO A 71 1.74 33.02 10.48
N ALA A 72 1.97 32.97 9.17
CA ALA A 72 2.42 34.12 8.38
C ALA A 72 1.35 35.23 8.25
N GLN A 73 0.08 34.94 8.58
CA GLN A 73 -0.99 35.95 8.58
C GLN A 73 -0.99 36.86 9.81
N GLN A 74 -0.19 36.56 10.85
CA GLN A 74 -0.15 37.36 12.09
C GLN A 74 1.09 38.26 12.22
N THR A 75 2.06 38.19 11.31
CA THR A 75 3.25 39.04 11.33
C THR A 75 3.41 39.75 9.98
N THR A 76 3.02 41.01 9.95
CA THR A 76 3.01 41.89 8.78
C THR A 76 4.42 42.23 8.24
N SER A 77 4.47 42.44 6.92
CA SER A 77 5.36 43.36 6.17
C SER A 77 6.81 42.99 5.78
N ALA A 78 7.26 41.74 5.90
CA ALA A 78 8.45 41.32 5.16
C ALA A 78 8.20 39.98 4.48
N GLY A 79 8.38 39.93 3.15
CA GLY A 79 8.19 38.75 2.28
C GLY A 79 9.21 37.63 2.53
N VAL A 80 9.42 37.26 3.80
CA VAL A 80 10.32 36.21 4.23
C VAL A 80 9.68 34.88 3.89
N TRP A 81 10.22 34.21 2.87
CA TRP A 81 9.86 32.85 2.52
C TRP A 81 10.13 31.95 3.73
N THR A 82 9.07 31.45 4.37
CA THR A 82 9.23 30.57 5.53
C THR A 82 9.89 29.27 5.08
N PRO A 83 10.94 28.78 5.77
CA PRO A 83 11.69 27.58 5.35
C PRO A 83 10.82 26.34 5.15
N GLY A 84 9.71 26.24 5.88
CA GLY A 84 8.74 25.16 5.70
C GLY A 84 7.98 25.22 4.37
N VAL A 85 7.78 26.40 3.77
CA VAL A 85 7.27 26.51 2.38
C VAL A 85 8.32 26.01 1.39
N VAL A 86 9.61 26.31 1.61
CA VAL A 86 10.70 25.85 0.73
C VAL A 86 10.86 24.33 0.80
N ILE A 87 10.94 23.75 1.99
CA ILE A 87 11.04 22.29 2.17
C ILE A 87 9.76 21.59 1.70
N GLY A 88 8.59 22.13 2.08
CA GLY A 88 7.29 21.59 1.70
C GLY A 88 7.09 21.60 0.18
N SER A 89 7.47 22.68 -0.50
CA SER A 89 7.40 22.80 -1.97
C SER A 89 8.38 21.87 -2.66
N ALA A 90 9.60 21.68 -2.14
CA ALA A 90 10.53 20.69 -2.66
C ALA A 90 9.99 19.25 -2.55
N LEU A 91 9.42 18.88 -1.39
CA LEU A 91 8.79 17.57 -1.19
C LEU A 91 7.55 17.37 -2.05
N ALA A 92 6.72 18.40 -2.20
CA ALA A 92 5.57 18.36 -3.08
C ALA A 92 5.99 18.25 -4.55
N ALA A 93 7.01 18.99 -4.99
CA ALA A 93 7.57 18.88 -6.34
C ALA A 93 8.11 17.46 -6.61
N LEU A 94 8.79 16.84 -5.63
CA LEU A 94 9.19 15.43 -5.71
C LEU A 94 7.98 14.49 -5.80
N GLY A 95 6.93 14.74 -5.01
CA GLY A 95 5.67 14.02 -5.07
C GLY A 95 4.99 14.11 -6.44
N ILE A 96 4.85 15.31 -6.99
CA ILE A 96 4.29 15.60 -8.32
C ILE A 96 5.12 14.92 -9.40
N LYS A 97 6.46 15.09 -9.37
CA LYS A 97 7.37 14.45 -10.32
C LYS A 97 7.19 12.94 -10.33
N LYS A 98 7.05 12.32 -9.16
CA LYS A 98 6.84 10.88 -9.02
C LYS A 98 5.45 10.45 -9.50
N LEU A 99 4.40 11.22 -9.22
CA LEU A 99 3.05 10.95 -9.71
C LEU A 99 2.94 11.10 -11.23
N ALA A 100 3.61 12.09 -11.82
CA ALA A 100 3.73 12.21 -13.27
C ALA A 100 4.52 11.03 -13.85
N GLN A 101 5.65 10.66 -13.23
CA GLN A 101 6.49 9.55 -13.68
C GLN A 101 5.75 8.21 -13.65
N PHE A 102 4.85 7.98 -12.68
CA PHE A 102 4.07 6.76 -12.52
C PHE A 102 2.57 6.98 -12.75
N GLY A 103 2.21 7.98 -13.55
CA GLY A 103 0.81 8.34 -13.80
C GLY A 103 0.06 7.29 -14.61
N TRP A 104 -1.28 7.33 -14.53
CA TRP A 104 -2.17 6.44 -15.27
C TRP A 104 -1.89 6.43 -16.77
N GLY A 105 -1.60 7.60 -17.37
CA GLY A 105 -1.31 7.71 -18.80
C GLY A 105 0.01 7.07 -19.24
N ARG A 106 1.03 7.01 -18.36
CA ARG A 106 2.26 6.27 -18.66
C ARG A 106 2.05 4.77 -18.51
N GLU A 107 1.33 4.37 -17.46
CA GLU A 107 0.95 2.97 -17.26
C GLU A 107 0.22 2.40 -18.49
N HIS A 108 -0.80 3.12 -19.00
CA HIS A 108 -1.51 2.73 -20.22
C HIS A 108 -0.58 2.61 -21.42
N ARG A 109 0.32 3.58 -21.63
CA ARG A 109 1.32 3.53 -22.72
C ARG A 109 2.28 2.33 -22.60
N VAL A 110 2.69 1.99 -21.39
CA VAL A 110 3.55 0.82 -21.16
C VAL A 110 2.77 -0.48 -21.40
N LEU A 111 1.52 -0.57 -20.94
CA LEU A 111 0.66 -1.72 -21.16
C LEU A 111 0.30 -1.87 -22.64
N SER A 112 0.02 -0.79 -23.36
CA SER A 112 -0.27 -0.83 -24.79
C SER A 112 0.96 -1.23 -25.61
N ALA A 113 2.14 -0.69 -25.29
CA ALA A 113 3.39 -1.10 -25.91
C ALA A 113 3.71 -2.57 -25.64
N LEU A 114 3.45 -3.05 -24.42
CA LEU A 114 3.60 -4.46 -24.06
C LEU A 114 2.60 -5.35 -24.81
N ALA A 115 1.35 -4.91 -25.00
CA ALA A 115 0.35 -5.65 -25.76
C ALA A 115 0.76 -5.77 -27.25
N ALA A 116 1.18 -4.64 -27.83
CA ALA A 116 1.55 -4.56 -29.24
C ALA A 116 2.86 -5.31 -29.56
N THR A 117 3.92 -5.05 -28.78
CA THR A 117 5.27 -5.53 -29.11
C THR A 117 5.69 -6.76 -28.31
N GLY A 118 5.08 -7.02 -27.15
CA GLY A 118 5.57 -8.02 -26.19
C GLY A 118 6.81 -7.58 -25.41
N TYR A 119 7.37 -6.40 -25.68
CA TYR A 119 8.56 -5.89 -25.01
C TYR A 119 8.21 -4.78 -24.00
N LEU A 120 9.00 -4.71 -22.93
CA LEU A 120 8.89 -3.66 -21.92
C LEU A 120 10.01 -2.64 -22.07
N PRO A 121 9.74 -1.35 -21.84
CA PRO A 121 10.77 -0.33 -21.70
C PRO A 121 11.84 -0.74 -20.67
N ALA A 122 13.11 -0.46 -20.98
CA ALA A 122 14.25 -0.92 -20.17
C ALA A 122 14.19 -0.42 -18.72
N ASP A 123 13.69 0.80 -18.51
CA ASP A 123 13.52 1.41 -17.18
C ASP A 123 12.45 0.69 -16.34
N VAL A 124 11.36 0.24 -16.96
CA VAL A 124 10.31 -0.57 -16.32
C VAL A 124 10.84 -1.97 -16.05
N LYS A 125 11.48 -2.61 -17.04
CA LYS A 125 12.10 -3.94 -16.90
C LYS A 125 13.06 -4.01 -15.72
N ARG A 126 13.93 -2.99 -15.56
CA ARG A 126 14.86 -2.90 -14.42
C ARG A 126 14.12 -2.84 -13.08
N ARG A 127 13.01 -2.11 -12.99
CA ARG A 127 12.22 -1.96 -11.75
C ARG A 127 11.38 -3.20 -11.42
N LEU A 128 11.09 -4.05 -12.39
CA LEU A 128 10.40 -5.33 -12.18
C LEU A 128 11.31 -6.41 -11.58
N ARG A 129 12.64 -6.32 -11.71
CA ARG A 129 13.58 -7.38 -11.26
C ARG A 129 13.64 -7.63 -9.74
N GLY A 130 12.93 -6.86 -8.92
CA GLY A 130 12.92 -7.01 -7.45
C GLY A 130 11.54 -7.36 -6.89
N ASN A 131 11.02 -6.46 -6.05
CA ASN A 131 9.73 -6.63 -5.35
C ASN A 131 8.50 -6.78 -6.27
N PHE A 132 8.66 -6.62 -7.58
CA PHE A 132 7.60 -6.69 -8.59
C PHE A 132 7.95 -7.68 -9.70
N ALA A 133 8.75 -8.71 -9.40
CA ALA A 133 9.02 -9.76 -10.37
C ALA A 133 7.68 -10.36 -10.85
N PRO A 134 7.51 -10.57 -12.17
CA PRO A 134 6.34 -11.24 -12.70
C PRO A 134 6.19 -12.61 -12.04
N LEU A 135 4.97 -12.89 -11.59
CA LEU A 135 4.56 -14.16 -11.03
C LEU A 135 3.41 -14.66 -11.88
N HIS A 136 3.30 -15.97 -12.04
CA HIS A 136 2.14 -16.58 -12.68
C HIS A 136 0.87 -16.13 -11.96
N GLY A 137 -0.06 -15.56 -12.72
CA GLY A 137 -1.34 -15.09 -12.24
C GLY A 137 -2.21 -16.27 -11.83
N THR A 138 -3.02 -16.06 -10.79
CA THR A 138 -4.18 -16.89 -10.53
C THR A 138 -5.27 -16.57 -11.57
N ALA A 139 -6.02 -17.59 -12.02
CA ALA A 139 -7.07 -17.42 -13.03
C ALA A 139 -8.13 -16.36 -12.65
N SER A 140 -8.39 -16.20 -11.34
CA SER A 140 -9.43 -15.30 -10.81
C SER A 140 -9.11 -13.82 -10.85
N ALA A 141 -7.90 -13.48 -11.27
CA ALA A 141 -7.31 -12.26 -10.83
C ALA A 141 -7.40 -11.19 -11.95
N PRO A 142 -7.61 -9.89 -11.62
CA PRO A 142 -7.94 -8.87 -12.61
C PRO A 142 -6.93 -8.80 -13.76
N ASN A 143 -7.44 -8.81 -15.00
CA ASN A 143 -6.65 -8.64 -16.21
C ASN A 143 -6.45 -7.14 -16.47
N PRO A 144 -5.21 -6.62 -16.35
CA PRO A 144 -4.94 -5.19 -16.50
C PRO A 144 -5.16 -4.69 -17.94
N PHE A 145 -5.09 -5.57 -18.95
CA PHE A 145 -5.39 -5.18 -20.34
C PHE A 145 -6.86 -4.82 -20.51
N LEU A 146 -7.77 -5.64 -19.95
CA LEU A 146 -9.20 -5.36 -19.97
C LEU A 146 -9.55 -4.08 -19.20
N ALA A 147 -8.93 -3.89 -18.02
CA ALA A 147 -9.13 -2.68 -17.22
C ALA A 147 -8.64 -1.40 -17.93
N ALA A 148 -7.65 -1.51 -18.81
CA ALA A 148 -7.12 -0.42 -19.62
C ALA A 148 -7.86 -0.24 -20.96
N GLY A 149 -8.89 -1.05 -21.25
CA GLY A 149 -9.59 -1.05 -22.54
C GLY A 149 -8.70 -1.50 -23.71
N ILE A 150 -7.60 -2.21 -23.44
CA ILE A 150 -6.66 -2.68 -24.46
C ILE A 150 -7.13 -4.07 -24.91
N VAL A 151 -7.75 -4.13 -26.07
CA VAL A 151 -8.07 -5.40 -26.74
C VAL A 151 -6.75 -5.97 -27.23
N SER A 152 -6.30 -7.07 -26.63
CA SER A 152 -5.07 -7.73 -27.04
C SER A 152 -5.34 -8.50 -28.34
N SER A 153 -5.13 -7.86 -29.49
CA SER A 153 -5.31 -8.46 -30.83
C SER A 153 -4.38 -9.65 -31.10
N ALA A 154 -3.39 -9.87 -30.22
CA ALA A 154 -2.43 -10.95 -30.31
C ALA A 154 -2.94 -12.24 -29.65
N SER A 155 -4.06 -12.78 -30.13
CA SER A 155 -4.14 -14.23 -30.32
C SER A 155 -3.48 -14.51 -31.66
N ILE A 156 -2.15 -14.41 -31.73
CA ILE A 156 -1.43 -14.99 -32.87
C ILE A 156 -1.78 -16.47 -32.80
N PRO A 157 -2.47 -17.04 -33.81
CA PRO A 157 -2.75 -18.47 -33.82
C PRO A 157 -1.39 -19.15 -33.71
N ALA A 158 -1.18 -19.87 -32.61
CA ALA A 158 0.00 -20.71 -32.49
C ALA A 158 0.03 -21.58 -33.75
N PRO A 159 1.16 -21.62 -34.50
CA PRO A 159 1.25 -22.50 -35.65
C PRO A 159 0.83 -23.91 -35.21
N PRO A 160 0.00 -24.60 -36.00
CA PRO A 160 -0.52 -25.92 -35.63
C PRO A 160 0.67 -26.87 -35.47
N LEU A 161 1.11 -27.04 -34.22
CA LEU A 161 2.05 -28.08 -33.84
C LEU A 161 1.32 -29.43 -34.06
N PRO A 162 1.95 -30.41 -34.74
CA PRO A 162 1.39 -31.74 -34.88
C PRO A 162 1.14 -32.31 -33.47
N GLY A 163 -0.12 -32.60 -33.20
CA GLY A 163 -0.68 -32.64 -31.85
C GLY A 163 -0.21 -33.82 -30.99
N PRO A 164 0.32 -33.59 -29.78
CA PRO A 164 -0.06 -34.43 -28.67
C PRO A 164 -1.53 -34.14 -28.36
N ALA A 165 -2.34 -35.20 -28.27
CA ALA A 165 -3.77 -35.14 -27.97
C ALA A 165 -4.07 -34.05 -26.94
N ALA A 166 -4.95 -33.11 -27.30
CA ALA A 166 -5.36 -32.04 -26.41
C ALA A 166 -5.72 -32.65 -25.06
N PRO A 167 -5.06 -32.27 -23.95
CA PRO A 167 -5.43 -32.77 -22.65
C PRO A 167 -6.86 -32.31 -22.45
N THR A 168 -7.79 -33.23 -22.58
CA THR A 168 -9.19 -33.05 -22.21
C THR A 168 -9.11 -32.47 -20.82
N SER A 169 -9.46 -31.18 -20.68
CA SER A 169 -9.55 -30.53 -19.38
C SER A 169 -10.71 -31.24 -18.69
N THR A 170 -10.41 -32.37 -18.07
CA THR A 170 -11.28 -33.05 -17.15
C THR A 170 -11.49 -32.05 -16.05
N ALA A 171 -12.62 -31.33 -16.12
CA ALA A 171 -13.07 -30.48 -15.05
C ALA A 171 -13.09 -31.37 -13.82
N SER A 172 -12.06 -31.22 -12.98
CA SER A 172 -11.89 -32.03 -11.78
C SER A 172 -13.15 -31.81 -10.97
N VAL A 173 -14.00 -32.85 -10.90
CA VAL A 173 -15.25 -32.77 -10.13
C VAL A 173 -14.86 -32.46 -8.70
N THR A 174 -15.05 -31.22 -8.29
CA THR A 174 -14.71 -30.76 -6.95
C THR A 174 -15.57 -31.55 -5.97
N THR A 175 -14.92 -32.33 -5.11
CA THR A 175 -15.66 -33.11 -4.10
C THR A 175 -16.45 -32.15 -3.19
N PRO A 176 -17.64 -32.54 -2.69
CA PRO A 176 -18.44 -31.70 -1.79
C PRO A 176 -17.66 -31.18 -0.59
N THR A 177 -16.73 -31.99 -0.07
CA THR A 177 -15.81 -31.64 1.02
C THR A 177 -14.88 -30.49 0.65
N GLN A 178 -14.35 -30.49 -0.58
CA GLN A 178 -13.49 -29.42 -1.08
C GLN A 178 -14.26 -28.12 -1.28
N LEU A 179 -15.48 -28.19 -1.82
CA LEU A 179 -16.36 -27.02 -1.97
C LEU A 179 -16.66 -26.37 -0.60
N LEU A 180 -16.92 -27.19 0.42
CA LEU A 180 -17.13 -26.68 1.79
C LEU A 180 -15.87 -26.02 2.37
N ALA A 181 -14.70 -26.60 2.14
CA ALA A 181 -13.42 -26.01 2.57
C ALA A 181 -13.15 -24.66 1.88
N ASP A 182 -13.40 -24.58 0.57
CA ASP A 182 -13.26 -23.36 -0.22
C ASP A 182 -14.23 -22.27 0.25
N ALA A 183 -15.49 -22.63 0.51
CA ALA A 183 -16.49 -21.71 1.05
C ALA A 183 -16.12 -21.16 2.45
N ARG A 184 -15.56 -22.02 3.31
CA ARG A 184 -15.02 -21.59 4.62
C ARG A 184 -13.85 -20.62 4.45
N GLN A 185 -12.94 -20.91 3.53
CA GLN A 185 -11.81 -20.04 3.27
C GLN A 185 -12.25 -18.69 2.69
N ASP A 186 -13.19 -18.66 1.75
CA ASP A 186 -13.76 -17.43 1.20
C ASP A 186 -14.45 -16.59 2.29
N THR A 187 -15.12 -17.23 3.24
CA THR A 187 -15.70 -16.55 4.40
C THR A 187 -14.64 -15.91 5.29
N LEU A 188 -13.54 -16.62 5.60
CA LEU A 188 -12.42 -16.09 6.38
C LEU A 188 -11.73 -14.91 5.68
N ASP A 189 -11.54 -15.01 4.37
CA ASP A 189 -11.03 -13.92 3.55
C ASP A 189 -11.94 -12.70 3.64
N ALA A 190 -13.26 -12.89 3.54
CA ALA A 190 -14.21 -11.80 3.66
C ALA A 190 -14.11 -11.08 5.01
N VAL A 191 -13.95 -11.83 6.10
CA VAL A 191 -13.77 -11.27 7.45
C VAL A 191 -12.47 -10.47 7.52
N GLN A 192 -11.39 -10.99 6.96
CA GLN A 192 -10.12 -10.25 6.87
C GLN A 192 -10.29 -8.95 6.08
N GLY A 193 -11.00 -8.99 4.95
CA GLY A 193 -11.34 -7.82 4.15
C GLY A 193 -12.13 -6.78 4.94
N PHE A 194 -13.12 -7.23 5.71
CA PHE A 194 -13.92 -6.39 6.60
C PHE A 194 -13.08 -5.72 7.70
N PHE A 195 -12.20 -6.48 8.38
CA PHE A 195 -11.31 -5.95 9.42
C PHE A 195 -10.36 -4.90 8.85
N ASN A 196 -9.75 -5.18 7.69
CA ASN A 196 -8.86 -4.24 7.01
C ASN A 196 -9.60 -2.95 6.62
N ALA A 197 -10.83 -3.06 6.11
CA ALA A 197 -11.64 -1.90 5.75
C ALA A 197 -11.99 -1.03 6.98
N LYS A 198 -12.29 -1.66 8.12
CA LYS A 198 -12.58 -0.95 9.38
C LYS A 198 -11.35 -0.28 9.99
N GLN A 199 -10.22 -0.97 10.03
CA GLN A 199 -8.95 -0.39 10.49
C GLN A 199 -8.55 0.83 9.66
N LEU A 200 -8.71 0.76 8.34
CA LEU A 200 -8.34 1.85 7.44
C LEU A 200 -9.29 3.05 7.63
N GLY A 201 -10.58 2.81 7.87
CA GLY A 201 -11.53 3.87 8.24
C GLY A 201 -11.17 4.58 9.55
N GLY A 202 -10.66 3.85 10.55
CA GLY A 202 -10.22 4.42 11.82
C GLY A 202 -8.92 5.23 11.73
N GLN A 203 -8.19 5.17 10.61
CA GLN A 203 -6.98 5.98 10.37
C GLN A 203 -7.29 7.35 9.74
N LEU A 204 -8.51 7.60 9.27
CA LEU A 204 -8.89 8.89 8.68
C LEU A 204 -8.64 10.09 9.63
N PRO A 205 -8.97 10.05 10.94
CA PRO A 205 -8.67 11.15 11.84
C PRO A 205 -7.18 11.34 12.13
N LEU A 206 -6.33 10.36 11.85
CA LEU A 206 -4.87 10.56 11.90
C LEU A 206 -4.42 11.58 10.86
N LEU A 207 -5.13 11.68 9.73
CA LEU A 207 -4.92 12.75 8.75
C LEU A 207 -5.35 14.12 9.30
N LEU A 208 -6.34 14.16 10.21
CA LEU A 208 -6.77 15.37 10.91
C LEU A 208 -5.91 15.72 12.12
N ALA A 209 -5.19 14.75 12.70
CA ALA A 209 -4.28 14.94 13.82
C ALA A 209 -2.89 15.46 13.40
N LEU A 210 -2.49 15.23 12.14
CA LEU A 210 -1.24 15.73 11.57
C LEU A 210 -1.03 17.26 11.74
N PRO A 211 -2.05 18.11 11.50
CA PRO A 211 -1.99 19.54 11.84
C PRO A 211 -1.70 19.83 13.31
N GLY A 212 -2.32 19.08 14.24
CA GLY A 212 -2.15 19.28 15.68
C GLY A 212 -0.76 18.91 16.20
N LEU A 213 -0.21 17.79 15.70
CA LEU A 213 1.15 17.34 16.02
C LEU A 213 2.21 18.39 15.65
N ARG A 214 1.94 19.21 14.62
CA ARG A 214 2.85 20.28 14.18
C ARG A 214 2.76 21.55 15.01
N LEU A 215 1.58 21.90 15.54
CA LEU A 215 1.44 22.99 16.52
C LEU A 215 2.28 22.74 17.78
N MET A 216 2.46 21.47 18.17
CA MET A 216 3.22 21.10 19.36
C MET A 216 4.74 21.11 19.16
N THR A 217 5.24 20.74 17.98
CA THR A 217 6.69 20.55 17.79
C THR A 217 7.49 21.84 17.73
N GLY A 218 6.86 23.03 17.81
CA GLY A 218 7.56 24.32 17.85
C GLY A 218 8.60 24.48 16.74
N ALA A 219 8.42 23.78 15.61
CA ALA A 219 9.38 23.74 14.52
C ALA A 219 9.20 25.00 13.65
N SER A 220 9.29 26.17 14.29
CA SER A 220 9.16 27.49 13.69
C SER A 220 10.52 28.04 13.23
N ASN A 221 11.67 27.60 13.74
CA ASN A 221 12.95 28.19 13.34
C ASN A 221 14.14 27.23 13.47
N THR A 222 14.43 26.46 12.41
CA THR A 222 15.80 25.98 12.13
C THR A 222 16.28 26.60 10.82
N ASN A 223 16.18 27.92 10.74
CA ASN A 223 16.98 28.69 9.79
C ASN A 223 18.45 28.56 10.20
N TYR A 224 19.17 27.58 9.63
CA TYR A 224 20.63 27.72 9.49
C TYR A 224 20.86 28.79 8.42
N SER A 225 20.74 30.06 8.81
CA SER A 225 21.30 31.15 8.03
C SER A 225 22.79 31.20 8.36
N PRO A 226 23.71 31.07 7.39
CA PRO A 226 25.15 31.14 7.65
C PRO A 226 25.64 32.56 8.00
N SER A 227 24.73 33.51 8.25
CA SER A 227 25.06 34.87 8.64
C SER A 227 25.40 34.92 10.15
N PRO A 228 26.62 35.35 10.52
CA PRO A 228 27.04 35.44 11.92
C PRO A 228 26.34 36.55 12.73
N TYR A 229 25.43 37.32 12.12
CA TYR A 229 24.81 38.50 12.73
C TYR A 229 23.30 38.39 12.98
N LEU A 230 22.66 37.25 12.67
CA LEU A 230 21.24 37.06 12.97
C LEU A 230 21.07 36.40 14.34
N GLN A 231 20.76 37.23 15.33
CA GLN A 231 20.39 36.80 16.67
C GLN A 231 19.12 35.93 16.58
N SER A 232 19.26 34.65 16.90
CA SER A 232 18.16 33.68 16.88
C SER A 232 17.09 34.09 17.90
N GLN A 233 16.00 34.70 17.45
CA GLN A 233 14.81 34.85 18.28
C GLN A 233 14.17 33.47 18.44
N SER A 234 14.31 32.89 19.62
CA SER A 234 13.53 31.73 20.04
C SER A 234 12.06 32.12 20.09
N SER A 235 11.33 31.84 19.01
CA SER A 235 9.88 31.87 19.01
C SER A 235 9.40 30.65 19.79
N GLU A 236 9.23 30.80 21.10
CA GLU A 236 8.51 29.79 21.88
C GLU A 236 7.09 29.64 21.33
N PRO A 237 6.61 28.41 21.11
CA PRO A 237 5.24 28.20 20.68
C PRO A 237 4.30 28.73 21.76
N GLY A 238 3.35 29.60 21.37
CA GLY A 238 2.38 30.12 22.32
C GLY A 238 1.64 28.99 23.01
N THR A 239 1.48 29.05 24.34
CA THR A 239 0.90 27.98 25.17
C THR A 239 -0.43 27.45 24.60
N GLY A 240 -1.26 28.34 24.04
CA GLY A 240 -2.53 27.95 23.40
C GLY A 240 -2.36 27.05 22.16
N GLN A 241 -1.31 27.23 21.37
CA GLN A 241 -1.03 26.38 20.19
C GLN A 241 -0.58 24.99 20.61
N VAL A 242 0.28 24.89 21.63
CA VAL A 242 0.72 23.60 22.18
C VAL A 242 -0.47 22.84 22.75
N VAL A 243 -1.33 23.51 23.53
CA VAL A 243 -2.53 22.90 24.11
C VAL A 243 -3.51 22.44 23.03
N ALA A 244 -3.80 23.27 22.02
CA ALA A 244 -4.69 22.91 20.91
C ALA A 244 -4.13 21.74 20.08
N GLY A 245 -2.82 21.76 19.80
CA GLY A 245 -2.13 20.69 19.09
C GLY A 245 -2.18 19.36 19.85
N LEU A 246 -1.97 19.40 21.16
CA LEU A 246 -2.02 18.23 22.04
C LEU A 246 -3.43 17.69 22.17
N ALA A 247 -4.43 18.56 22.29
CA ALA A 247 -5.83 18.16 22.31
C ALA A 247 -6.27 17.47 21.01
N LEU A 248 -5.87 18.00 19.85
CA LEU A 248 -6.15 17.37 18.54
C LEU A 248 -5.41 16.04 18.36
N MET A 249 -4.15 15.97 18.78
CA MET A 249 -3.38 14.73 18.71
C MET A 249 -3.97 13.66 19.65
N ALA A 250 -4.26 14.01 20.89
CA ALA A 250 -4.86 13.12 21.88
C ALA A 250 -6.26 12.66 21.43
N GLY A 251 -7.08 13.58 20.92
CA GLY A 251 -8.40 13.26 20.38
C GLY A 251 -8.33 12.33 19.17
N GLY A 252 -7.41 12.59 18.22
CA GLY A 252 -7.20 11.73 17.06
C GLY A 252 -6.68 10.34 17.43
N ALA A 253 -5.73 10.25 18.36
CA ALA A 253 -5.20 8.99 18.85
C ALA A 253 -6.24 8.19 19.66
N ALA A 254 -7.00 8.86 20.54
CA ALA A 254 -8.08 8.24 21.30
C ALA A 254 -9.18 7.71 20.39
N TYR A 255 -9.60 8.49 19.39
CA TYR A 255 -10.54 8.04 18.38
C TYR A 255 -10.01 6.81 17.64
N MET A 256 -8.76 6.85 17.16
CA MET A 256 -8.14 5.71 16.47
C MET A 256 -8.14 4.47 17.36
N PHE A 257 -7.77 4.60 18.63
CA PHE A 257 -7.76 3.48 19.56
C PHE A 257 -9.16 2.92 19.78
N ILE A 258 -10.15 3.76 20.07
CA ILE A 258 -11.54 3.34 20.29
C ILE A 258 -12.11 2.65 19.04
N HIS A 259 -11.84 3.19 17.85
CA HIS A 259 -12.38 2.65 16.59
C HIS A 259 -11.62 1.42 16.08
N ASN A 260 -10.31 1.29 16.34
CA ASN A 260 -9.49 0.16 15.88
C ASN A 260 -9.37 -0.99 16.91
N ALA A 261 -9.58 -0.74 18.20
CA ALA A 261 -9.56 -1.74 19.27
C ALA A 261 -10.48 -2.96 19.03
N PRO A 262 -11.68 -2.84 18.40
CA PRO A 262 -12.47 -4.02 18.05
C PRO A 262 -11.91 -4.83 16.88
N TYR A 263 -11.05 -4.26 16.04
CA TYR A 263 -10.59 -4.85 14.79
C TYR A 263 -9.11 -5.21 14.80
N THR A 264 -8.54 -5.66 15.91
CA THR A 264 -7.11 -6.01 16.00
C THR A 264 -6.78 -7.34 15.29
N ALA A 265 -5.51 -7.53 14.95
CA ALA A 265 -5.02 -8.79 14.38
C ALA A 265 -5.21 -9.99 15.33
N THR A 266 -5.11 -9.76 16.64
CA THR A 266 -5.35 -10.79 17.66
C THR A 266 -6.80 -11.26 17.67
N LYS A 267 -7.77 -10.33 17.65
CA LYS A 267 -9.20 -10.66 17.56
C LYS A 267 -9.54 -11.40 16.28
N PHE A 268 -8.95 -10.99 15.15
CA PHE A 268 -9.11 -11.73 13.90
C PHE A 268 -8.56 -13.17 14.01
N ALA A 269 -7.38 -13.35 14.61
CA ALA A 269 -6.79 -14.67 14.79
C ALA A 269 -7.66 -15.57 15.70
N THR A 270 -8.18 -15.04 16.81
CA THR A 270 -9.13 -15.76 17.67
C THR A 270 -10.37 -16.17 16.91
N LEU A 271 -11.01 -15.23 16.20
CA LEU A 271 -12.21 -15.51 15.40
C LEU A 271 -11.95 -16.55 14.31
N ARG A 272 -10.80 -16.47 13.63
CA ARG A 272 -10.39 -17.45 12.63
C ARG A 272 -10.25 -18.84 13.24
N ASN A 273 -9.58 -18.96 14.39
CA ASN A 273 -9.39 -20.24 15.07
C ASN A 273 -10.72 -20.83 15.55
N ASP A 274 -11.59 -20.00 16.13
CA ASP A 274 -12.94 -20.40 16.54
C ASP A 274 -13.76 -20.91 15.34
N TYR A 275 -13.71 -20.20 14.21
CA TYR A 275 -14.43 -20.59 13.00
C TYR A 275 -13.88 -21.90 12.39
N LEU A 276 -12.55 -22.08 12.38
CA LEU A 276 -11.93 -23.32 11.94
C LEU A 276 -12.25 -24.50 12.88
N ALA A 277 -12.47 -24.24 14.16
CA ALA A 277 -12.96 -25.22 15.13
C ALA A 277 -14.47 -25.55 14.99
N GLY A 278 -15.14 -25.00 13.96
CA GLY A 278 -16.54 -25.27 13.67
C GLY A 278 -17.54 -24.35 14.37
N LYS A 279 -17.08 -23.36 15.16
CA LYS A 279 -18.00 -22.36 15.74
C LYS A 279 -18.54 -21.46 14.63
N PRO A 280 -19.84 -21.10 14.65
CA PRO A 280 -20.39 -20.18 13.66
C PRO A 280 -19.80 -18.79 13.83
N LEU A 281 -19.77 -18.03 12.74
CA LEU A 281 -19.33 -16.64 12.76
C LEU A 281 -20.27 -15.77 13.62
N PRO A 282 -19.76 -14.86 14.47
CA PRO A 282 -20.61 -13.96 15.27
C PRO A 282 -21.64 -13.20 14.43
N ALA A 283 -22.88 -13.12 14.92
CA ALA A 283 -24.01 -12.57 14.17
C ALA A 283 -23.82 -11.10 13.76
N ASP A 284 -23.14 -10.31 14.60
CA ASP A 284 -22.80 -8.91 14.35
C ASP A 284 -21.79 -8.74 13.19
N ILE A 285 -20.94 -9.73 12.95
CA ILE A 285 -19.99 -9.74 11.83
C ILE A 285 -20.69 -10.24 10.56
N ARG A 286 -21.53 -11.29 10.66
CA ARG A 286 -22.31 -11.81 9.52
C ARG A 286 -23.17 -10.72 8.86
N THR A 287 -23.86 -9.92 9.66
CA THR A 287 -24.73 -8.84 9.17
C THR A 287 -23.96 -7.68 8.52
N LYS A 288 -22.70 -7.47 8.91
CA LYS A 288 -21.82 -6.42 8.36
C LYS A 288 -20.99 -6.90 7.17
N LEU A 289 -20.90 -8.20 6.94
CA LEU A 289 -20.25 -8.78 5.78
C LEU A 289 -21.03 -8.42 4.51
N LYS A 290 -20.31 -7.93 3.51
CA LYS A 290 -20.86 -7.49 2.21
C LYS A 290 -20.04 -8.16 1.12
N ALA A 291 -20.60 -8.29 -0.08
CA ALA A 291 -19.90 -8.87 -1.23
C ALA A 291 -18.54 -8.21 -1.51
N ARG A 292 -18.42 -6.89 -1.30
CA ARG A 292 -17.15 -6.18 -1.44
C ARG A 292 -16.04 -6.68 -0.50
N HIS A 293 -16.39 -7.19 0.68
CA HIS A 293 -15.40 -7.69 1.65
C HIS A 293 -14.80 -9.03 1.20
N LEU A 294 -15.59 -9.89 0.51
CA LEU A 294 -15.07 -11.11 -0.15
C LEU A 294 -14.00 -10.76 -1.19
N VAL A 295 -14.28 -9.77 -2.04
CA VAL A 295 -13.34 -9.32 -3.07
C VAL A 295 -12.08 -8.72 -2.44
N GLN A 296 -12.23 -7.88 -1.42
CA GLN A 296 -11.09 -7.29 -0.70
C GLN A 296 -10.25 -8.34 0.03
N GLY A 297 -10.90 -9.33 0.63
CA GLY A 297 -10.28 -10.47 1.30
C GLY A 297 -9.41 -11.29 0.37
N ARG A 298 -9.99 -11.75 -0.74
CA ARG A 298 -9.27 -12.51 -1.78
C ARG A 298 -8.10 -11.71 -2.34
N ALA A 299 -8.31 -10.44 -2.65
CA ALA A 299 -7.23 -9.56 -3.12
C ALA A 299 -6.10 -9.40 -2.09
N TYR A 300 -6.43 -9.38 -0.80
CA TYR A 300 -5.43 -9.33 0.27
C TYR A 300 -4.64 -10.63 0.39
N ARG A 301 -5.32 -11.79 0.36
CA ARG A 301 -4.69 -13.12 0.35
C ARG A 301 -3.73 -13.28 -0.82
N GLU A 302 -4.19 -13.01 -2.04
CA GLU A 302 -3.36 -13.05 -3.24
C GLU A 302 -2.13 -12.14 -3.13
N ARG A 303 -2.24 -10.99 -2.46
CA ARG A 303 -1.10 -10.08 -2.24
C ARG A 303 -0.08 -10.70 -1.29
N LEU A 304 -0.53 -11.38 -0.24
CA LEU A 304 0.34 -12.08 0.70
C LEU A 304 1.04 -13.27 0.03
N ASP A 305 0.30 -14.08 -0.73
CA ASP A 305 0.84 -15.24 -1.44
C ASP A 305 1.92 -14.81 -2.44
N ARG A 306 1.67 -13.73 -3.19
CA ARG A 306 2.67 -13.13 -4.10
C ARG A 306 3.89 -12.60 -3.35
N LYS A 307 3.71 -11.99 -2.19
CA LYS A 307 4.82 -11.53 -1.36
C LYS A 307 5.64 -12.71 -0.83
N ALA A 308 4.98 -13.81 -0.45
CA ALA A 308 5.64 -15.04 -0.02
C ALA A 308 6.41 -15.68 -1.19
N ALA A 309 5.81 -15.82 -2.36
CA ALA A 309 6.45 -16.36 -3.57
C ALA A 309 7.70 -15.54 -3.97
N ARG A 310 7.63 -14.21 -3.89
CA ARG A 310 8.80 -13.34 -4.14
C ARG A 310 9.91 -13.52 -3.12
N ARG A 311 9.56 -13.73 -1.85
CA ARG A 311 10.54 -14.00 -0.78
C ARG A 311 11.20 -15.35 -0.98
N ALA A 312 10.42 -16.39 -1.31
CA ALA A 312 10.93 -17.71 -1.63
C ALA A 312 11.93 -17.63 -2.79
N LYS A 313 11.56 -16.98 -3.90
CA LYS A 313 12.43 -16.77 -5.06
C LYS A 313 13.70 -15.96 -4.77
N ARG A 314 13.69 -15.08 -3.76
CA ARG A 314 14.87 -14.30 -3.36
C ARG A 314 15.85 -15.12 -2.52
N ASN A 315 15.34 -16.14 -1.84
CA ASN A 315 16.12 -16.97 -0.93
C ASN A 315 16.59 -18.28 -1.59
N SER A 316 16.08 -18.60 -2.79
CA SER A 316 16.57 -19.67 -3.69
C SER A 316 17.68 -19.15 -4.58
#